data_AF-A0A5J5F6Y3-F1
#
_entry.id   AF-A0A5J5F6Y3-F1
#
_cell.length_a   1.000
_cell.length_b   1.000
_cell.length_c   1.000
_cell.angle_alpha   90.00
_cell.angle_beta   90.00
_cell.angle_gamma   90.00
#
_symmetry.space_group_name_H-M   'P 1'
#
loop_
_entity.id
_entity.type
_entity.pdbx_description
1 polymer ?
#
loop_
_entity_poly.entity_id
_entity_poly.type
_entity_poly.pdbx_seq_one_letter_code
_entity_poly.pdbx_strand_id
1 'polypeptide(L)'
;MPTTPLKMGRKQQNSTIQAFFPPAPSKKRRIIEDLPASPAKSWSLPAGIVYKQVKIGQIQPGPGRITFTGRVANYREVEKNSKLATAAKILLRMALMDETGSIDIKFWLTRPLAATHRVKLGALATVHTTFVSALSSEESESSAAKFMISVSDTDKSANVEFLADSDENWADFRVPIGMDEEGKLEKLMPLKCFVETGSDTPGHRLMVCVKWKGAKKTIPKKDGGTVEKRDIGVFDDSMEGTLTLWGSMVSTADTWEISKTVLLLASPSLKLWRRDVQLTCGPATLVCVDPIHRDTQWLRTYAQKLLRKPDICAPFPYDEFDWKAALYGEQRMKFTFGDIDKYSRNIDAYVNQLPAGQCVGWLNVVITEINVSSLYRRNMLLCGSCCGFTVFTNELSPGCRKCDQPIESMRPNPNIVGRISDETGCVSGGSMIWSEQAWESLLGRNVKELSENTSPEVLRYFDEFFLFMRINLAFGWDPEIGKIAVWDVVPS
;
A
#
# COMPACT_ATOMS: atom_id res chain seq x y z
N MET A 1 -4.72 -48.90 59.63
CA MET A 1 -3.32 -48.86 59.15
C MET A 1 -3.15 -47.73 58.15
N PRO A 2 -2.03 -47.01 58.20
CA PRO A 2 -1.86 -45.68 57.61
C PRO A 2 -1.33 -45.74 56.17
N THR A 3 -1.54 -44.69 55.39
CA THR A 3 -0.50 -43.84 54.75
C THR A 3 -1.12 -43.05 53.59
N THR A 4 -1.35 -41.75 53.75
CA THR A 4 -0.44 -40.60 53.45
C THR A 4 -0.56 -40.12 52.01
N PRO A 5 -0.87 -38.82 51.79
CA PRO A 5 -0.96 -38.18 50.49
C PRO A 5 0.42 -37.74 49.96
N LEU A 6 0.54 -37.65 48.63
CA LEU A 6 1.71 -37.14 47.92
C LEU A 6 1.91 -35.65 48.19
N LYS A 7 3.07 -35.33 48.78
CA LYS A 7 3.58 -34.00 49.09
C LYS A 7 4.03 -33.25 47.84
N MET A 8 3.77 -31.94 47.85
CA MET A 8 4.53 -30.93 47.12
C MET A 8 6.03 -31.04 47.43
N GLY A 9 6.85 -31.12 46.39
CA GLY A 9 8.30 -31.01 46.46
C GLY A 9 8.79 -29.73 45.79
N ARG A 10 9.05 -28.70 46.60
CA ARG A 10 10.00 -27.63 46.26
C ARG A 10 11.42 -28.23 46.25
N LYS A 11 12.15 -28.00 45.16
CA LYS A 11 13.61 -28.06 45.03
C LYS A 11 13.97 -27.07 43.90
N GLN A 12 15.04 -26.31 43.92
CA GLN A 12 15.99 -25.92 44.95
C GLN A 12 16.74 -24.74 44.30
N GLN A 13 16.84 -23.62 45.02
CA GLN A 13 17.69 -22.49 44.63
C GLN A 13 19.14 -22.98 44.58
N ASN A 14 19.78 -22.91 43.42
CA ASN A 14 21.23 -22.87 43.37
C ASN A 14 21.65 -21.41 43.52
N SER A 15 22.10 -21.09 44.73
CA SER A 15 22.95 -19.95 45.03
C SER A 15 24.34 -20.21 44.46
N THR A 16 24.77 -19.37 43.51
CA THR A 16 26.18 -19.23 43.17
C THR A 16 26.66 -17.83 43.53
N ILE A 17 27.82 -17.84 44.21
CA ILE A 17 28.54 -16.73 44.83
C ILE A 17 28.99 -15.72 43.76
N GLN A 18 28.08 -14.82 43.35
CA GLN A 18 28.44 -13.59 42.63
C GLN A 18 27.73 -12.34 43.19
N ALA A 19 26.97 -12.47 44.27
CA ALA A 19 26.20 -11.37 44.86
C ALA A 19 27.00 -10.42 45.79
N PHE A 20 28.33 -10.49 45.82
CA PHE A 20 29.16 -9.73 46.78
C PHE A 20 30.21 -8.79 46.17
N PHE A 21 30.13 -8.49 44.86
CA PHE A 21 30.94 -7.40 44.28
C PHE A 21 30.03 -6.25 43.82
N PRO A 22 30.34 -4.99 44.17
CA PRO A 22 29.63 -3.85 43.58
C PRO A 22 29.86 -3.86 42.06
N PRO A 23 28.85 -3.53 41.24
CA PRO A 23 29.04 -3.41 39.80
C PRO A 23 30.11 -2.34 39.54
N ALA A 24 31.12 -2.70 38.74
CA ALA A 24 32.10 -1.75 38.23
C ALA A 24 31.36 -0.56 37.58
N PRO A 25 31.85 0.68 37.74
CA PRO A 25 31.15 1.86 37.25
C PRO A 25 30.93 1.71 35.75
N SER A 26 29.66 1.62 35.36
CA SER A 26 29.27 1.67 33.96
C SER A 26 29.78 2.99 33.41
N LYS A 27 30.59 2.93 32.35
CA LYS A 27 30.96 4.11 31.58
C LYS A 27 29.65 4.73 31.10
N LYS A 28 29.20 5.79 31.78
CA LYS A 28 28.15 6.69 31.30
C LYS A 28 28.53 7.04 29.86
N ARG A 29 27.78 6.50 28.90
CA ARG A 29 27.75 7.08 27.55
C ARG A 29 27.39 8.54 27.78
N ARG A 30 28.33 9.44 27.51
CA ARG A 30 28.01 10.86 27.40
C ARG A 30 26.90 10.95 26.37
N ILE A 31 25.72 11.35 26.84
CA ILE A 31 24.72 11.99 25.99
C ILE A 31 25.46 13.18 25.42
N ILE A 32 25.82 13.11 24.14
CA ILE A 32 26.29 14.27 23.41
C ILE A 32 25.03 15.13 23.29
N GLU A 33 24.98 16.20 24.07
CA GLU A 33 24.00 17.27 23.87
C GLU A 33 24.06 17.70 22.40
N ASP A 34 22.88 17.76 21.78
CA ASP A 34 22.69 18.21 20.41
C ASP A 34 23.22 19.65 20.27
N LEU A 35 24.47 19.78 19.85
CA LEU A 35 24.97 21.02 19.28
C LEU A 35 24.17 21.27 17.98
N PRO A 36 23.62 22.48 17.77
CA PRO A 36 22.90 22.79 16.56
C PRO A 36 23.82 22.55 15.37
N ALA A 37 23.41 21.65 14.48
CA ALA A 37 24.14 21.35 13.26
C ALA A 37 24.25 22.66 12.45
N SER A 38 25.46 23.21 12.36
CA SER A 38 25.76 24.24 11.38
C SER A 38 25.35 23.71 10.00
N PRO A 39 24.56 24.46 9.20
CA PRO A 39 24.03 23.96 7.95
C PRO A 39 25.19 23.48 7.09
N ALA A 40 25.17 22.20 6.71
CA ALA A 40 26.14 21.66 5.79
C ALA A 40 26.11 22.53 4.53
N LYS A 41 27.23 23.20 4.23
CA LYS A 41 27.38 24.05 3.07
C LYS A 41 26.95 23.24 1.84
N SER A 42 25.91 23.69 1.13
CA SER A 42 25.44 23.03 -0.08
C SER A 42 26.60 22.94 -1.07
N TRP A 43 26.80 21.74 -1.63
CA TRP A 43 27.79 21.55 -2.66
C TRP A 43 27.45 22.48 -3.83
N SER A 44 28.44 23.20 -4.34
CA SER A 44 28.29 24.09 -5.49
C SER A 44 29.33 23.70 -6.53
N LEU A 45 28.88 23.63 -7.79
CA LEU A 45 29.75 23.40 -8.93
C LEU A 45 30.91 24.41 -8.89
N PRO A 46 32.17 23.97 -8.85
CA PRO A 46 33.30 24.89 -8.91
C PRO A 46 33.25 25.70 -10.22
N ALA A 47 33.46 27.02 -10.12
CA ALA A 47 33.42 27.91 -11.27
C ALA A 47 34.36 27.44 -12.39
N GLY A 48 33.86 27.39 -13.63
CA GLY A 48 34.61 26.97 -14.82
C GLY A 48 34.68 25.46 -15.07
N ILE A 49 34.05 24.62 -14.24
CA ILE A 49 33.93 23.18 -14.50
C ILE A 49 32.62 22.88 -15.23
N VAL A 50 32.73 22.30 -16.43
CA VAL A 50 31.60 21.81 -17.22
C VAL A 50 31.56 20.28 -17.18
N TYR A 51 30.40 19.72 -16.83
CA TYR A 51 30.13 18.28 -16.93
C TYR A 51 29.27 18.03 -18.16
N LYS A 52 29.60 16.97 -18.91
CA LYS A 52 28.78 16.52 -20.04
C LYS A 52 27.60 15.70 -19.52
N GLN A 53 26.38 16.12 -19.81
CA GLN A 53 25.19 15.30 -19.55
C GLN A 53 25.23 14.03 -20.42
N VAL A 54 25.03 12.87 -19.81
CA VAL A 54 24.97 11.57 -20.49
C VAL A 54 23.82 10.73 -19.93
N LYS A 55 23.27 9.82 -20.74
CA LYS A 55 22.37 8.76 -20.25
C LYS A 55 23.20 7.61 -19.68
N ILE A 56 22.66 6.88 -18.70
CA ILE A 56 23.41 5.85 -17.96
C ILE A 56 23.93 4.74 -18.88
N GLY A 57 23.11 4.30 -19.84
CA GLY A 57 23.49 3.27 -20.82
C GLY A 57 24.57 3.69 -21.81
N GLN A 58 24.88 5.00 -21.91
CA GLN A 58 25.91 5.55 -22.80
C GLN A 58 27.24 5.82 -22.08
N ILE A 59 27.29 5.58 -20.76
CA ILE A 59 28.49 5.82 -19.96
C ILE A 59 29.62 4.86 -20.41
N GLN A 60 30.81 5.42 -20.55
CA GLN A 60 32.04 4.67 -20.85
C GLN A 60 32.99 4.71 -19.65
N PRO A 61 33.77 3.64 -19.40
CA PRO A 61 34.75 3.63 -18.32
C PRO A 61 35.93 4.56 -18.64
N GLY A 62 36.58 5.07 -17.60
CA GLY A 62 37.76 5.94 -17.69
C GLY A 62 37.54 7.35 -17.15
N PRO A 63 38.52 8.24 -17.35
CA PRO A 63 38.43 9.64 -16.93
C PRO A 63 37.47 10.42 -17.83
N GLY A 64 36.58 11.21 -17.22
CA GLY A 64 35.64 12.06 -17.93
C GLY A 64 34.73 12.81 -16.96
N ARG A 65 34.54 14.11 -17.20
CA ARG A 65 33.58 14.94 -16.44
C ARG A 65 32.19 14.72 -17.00
N ILE A 66 31.44 13.84 -16.36
CA ILE A 66 30.08 13.52 -16.77
C ILE A 66 29.09 13.80 -15.65
N THR A 67 27.87 14.11 -16.05
CA THR A 67 26.73 14.18 -15.16
C THR A 67 25.56 13.40 -15.75
N PHE A 68 24.80 12.76 -14.88
CA PHE A 68 23.63 11.99 -15.26
C PHE A 68 22.65 11.97 -14.08
N THR A 69 21.39 11.73 -14.40
CA THR A 69 20.31 11.67 -13.42
C THR A 69 19.60 10.34 -13.59
N GLY A 70 19.16 9.75 -12.48
CA GLY A 70 18.39 8.53 -12.48
C GLY A 70 17.70 8.31 -11.14
N ARG A 71 16.94 7.22 -11.04
CA ARG A 71 16.25 6.83 -9.80
C ARG A 71 17.05 5.75 -9.06
N VAL A 72 17.02 5.83 -7.73
CA VAL A 72 17.61 4.81 -6.85
C VAL A 72 16.83 3.51 -6.98
N ALA A 73 17.44 2.52 -7.62
CA ALA A 73 16.84 1.21 -7.87
C ALA A 73 17.19 0.18 -6.78
N ASN A 74 18.28 0.39 -6.07
CA ASN A 74 18.73 -0.44 -4.95
C ASN A 74 19.68 0.38 -4.08
N TYR A 75 19.72 0.14 -2.76
CA TYR A 75 20.74 0.72 -1.90
C TYR A 75 20.93 -0.02 -0.58
N ARG A 76 22.16 -0.01 -0.06
CA ARG A 76 22.50 -0.49 1.27
C ARG A 76 23.50 0.43 1.94
N GLU A 77 23.29 0.64 3.22
CA GLU A 77 24.18 1.41 4.07
C GLU A 77 25.10 0.48 4.87
N VAL A 78 26.39 0.82 4.90
CA VAL A 78 27.41 0.10 5.66
C VAL A 78 28.17 1.08 6.54
N GLU A 79 28.04 0.94 7.85
CA GLU A 79 28.84 1.69 8.81
C GLU A 79 30.30 1.21 8.81
N LYS A 80 31.22 2.16 8.93
CA LYS A 80 32.67 1.93 8.97
C LYS A 80 33.23 2.38 10.32
N ASN A 81 34.02 1.50 10.93
CA ASN A 81 34.63 1.73 12.25
C ASN A 81 35.95 2.53 12.16
N SER A 82 35.97 3.63 11.39
CA SER A 82 37.16 4.50 11.33
C SER A 82 37.17 5.50 12.48
N LYS A 83 38.33 5.65 13.14
CA LYS A 83 38.53 6.59 14.25
C LYS A 83 39.03 7.97 13.83
N LEU A 84 39.38 8.14 12.55
CA LEU A 84 39.89 9.41 12.01
C LEU A 84 38.73 10.39 11.72
N ALA A 85 38.91 11.67 12.08
CA ALA A 85 37.85 12.68 11.97
C ALA A 85 37.40 12.97 10.53
N THR A 86 38.30 12.85 9.55
CA THR A 86 38.05 13.09 8.12
C THR A 86 37.79 11.81 7.32
N ALA A 87 37.84 10.65 7.95
CA ALA A 87 37.58 9.39 7.27
C ALA A 87 36.08 9.18 7.07
N ALA A 88 35.72 8.53 5.95
CA ALA A 88 34.36 8.10 5.71
C ALA A 88 33.91 7.13 6.82
N LYS A 89 32.78 7.46 7.44
CA LYS A 89 32.14 6.68 8.51
C LYS A 89 31.00 5.82 7.97
N ILE A 90 30.44 6.20 6.83
CA ILE A 90 29.32 5.50 6.20
C ILE A 90 29.67 5.31 4.73
N LEU A 91 29.44 4.09 4.23
CA LEU A 91 29.43 3.78 2.82
C LEU A 91 28.00 3.48 2.41
N LEU A 92 27.46 4.31 1.55
CA LEU A 92 26.19 4.05 0.89
C LEU A 92 26.48 3.46 -0.49
N ARG A 93 26.17 2.17 -0.67
CA ARG A 93 26.20 1.52 -1.98
C ARG A 93 24.82 1.59 -2.58
N MET A 94 24.66 2.20 -3.73
CA MET A 94 23.38 2.31 -4.43
C MET A 94 23.52 1.95 -5.90
N ALA A 95 22.45 1.44 -6.50
CA ALA A 95 22.31 1.34 -7.94
C ALA A 95 21.36 2.46 -8.40
N LEU A 96 21.80 3.27 -9.35
CA LEU A 96 20.93 4.21 -10.07
C LEU A 96 20.54 3.61 -11.41
N MET A 97 19.34 3.96 -11.87
CA MET A 97 18.86 3.57 -13.18
C MET A 97 18.12 4.69 -13.90
N ASP A 98 18.14 4.61 -15.23
CA ASP A 98 17.28 5.35 -16.14
C ASP A 98 16.69 4.36 -17.16
N GLU A 99 16.05 4.84 -18.22
CA GLU A 99 15.48 3.97 -19.26
C GLU A 99 16.53 3.21 -20.10
N THR A 100 17.79 3.66 -20.05
CA THR A 100 18.88 3.15 -20.89
C THR A 100 19.82 2.18 -20.19
N GLY A 101 19.90 2.21 -18.86
CA GLY A 101 20.75 1.30 -18.11
C GLY A 101 20.83 1.57 -16.61
N SER A 102 21.73 0.85 -15.96
CA SER A 102 22.01 0.95 -14.51
C SER A 102 23.50 1.14 -14.24
N ILE A 103 23.81 1.83 -13.14
CA ILE A 103 25.18 2.09 -12.67
C ILE A 103 25.27 2.01 -11.15
N ASP A 104 26.35 1.41 -10.64
CA ASP A 104 26.61 1.32 -9.21
C ASP A 104 27.36 2.55 -8.69
N ILE A 105 27.02 2.99 -7.49
CA ILE A 105 27.62 4.14 -6.85
C ILE A 105 28.04 3.77 -5.43
N LYS A 106 29.32 3.95 -5.14
CA LYS A 106 29.90 3.93 -3.80
C LYS A 106 29.99 5.37 -3.31
N PHE A 107 29.03 5.81 -2.50
CA PHE A 107 29.04 7.14 -1.90
C PHE A 107 29.59 7.08 -0.48
N TRP A 108 30.76 7.67 -0.30
CA TRP A 108 31.48 7.72 0.97
C TRP A 108 31.10 8.99 1.73
N LEU A 109 30.63 8.81 2.95
CA LEU A 109 30.09 9.87 3.78
C LEU A 109 30.88 9.98 5.08
N THR A 110 31.37 11.17 5.39
CA THR A 110 31.97 11.50 6.70
C THR A 110 30.93 11.67 7.81
N ARG A 111 29.69 12.00 7.44
CA ARG A 111 28.54 12.20 8.33
C ARG A 111 27.27 11.59 7.74
N PRO A 112 26.30 11.17 8.58
CA PRO A 112 25.00 10.73 8.09
C PRO A 112 24.31 11.81 7.27
N LEU A 113 23.58 11.40 6.23
CA LEU A 113 22.71 12.32 5.48
C LEU A 113 21.64 12.89 6.41
N ALA A 114 21.29 14.16 6.20
CA ALA A 114 20.21 14.81 6.94
C ALA A 114 18.89 14.02 6.75
N ALA A 115 17.99 14.09 7.73
CA ALA A 115 16.72 13.34 7.69
C ALA A 115 15.89 13.64 6.42
N THR A 116 15.96 14.88 5.92
CA THR A 116 15.31 15.34 4.68
C THR A 116 15.90 14.75 3.41
N HIS A 117 17.13 14.23 3.45
CA HIS A 117 17.87 13.68 2.31
C HIS A 117 18.14 12.18 2.48
N ARG A 118 17.33 11.48 3.28
CA ARG A 118 17.46 10.03 3.43
C ARG A 118 17.10 9.34 2.12
N VAL A 119 18.00 8.46 1.69
CA VAL A 119 17.85 7.68 0.47
C VAL A 119 16.68 6.70 0.59
N LYS A 120 15.90 6.60 -0.49
CA LYS A 120 14.75 5.71 -0.64
C LYS A 120 14.76 5.10 -2.03
N LEU A 121 14.17 3.91 -2.21
CA LEU A 121 13.95 3.38 -3.56
C LEU A 121 13.00 4.30 -4.33
N GLY A 122 13.31 4.52 -5.60
CA GLY A 122 12.61 5.46 -6.47
C GLY A 122 13.03 6.92 -6.31
N ALA A 123 13.88 7.28 -5.34
CA ALA A 123 14.33 8.66 -5.17
C ALA A 123 15.18 9.12 -6.36
N LEU A 124 14.99 10.36 -6.80
CA LEU A 124 15.75 10.96 -7.89
C LEU A 124 17.13 11.42 -7.38
N ALA A 125 18.17 11.09 -8.13
CA ALA A 125 19.54 11.50 -7.81
C ALA A 125 20.32 11.92 -9.06
N THR A 126 21.03 13.03 -8.95
CA THR A 126 21.98 13.51 -9.95
C THR A 126 23.39 13.27 -9.47
N VAL A 127 24.22 12.73 -10.35
CA VAL A 127 25.61 12.40 -10.05
C VAL A 127 26.51 13.26 -10.91
N HIS A 128 27.53 13.84 -10.28
CA HIS A 128 28.65 14.47 -10.95
C HIS A 128 29.89 13.62 -10.66
N THR A 129 30.63 13.22 -11.68
CA THR A 129 31.86 12.47 -11.50
C THR A 129 32.91 12.86 -12.55
N THR A 130 34.17 12.65 -12.22
CA THR A 130 35.33 12.79 -13.11
C THR A 130 35.87 11.44 -13.58
N PHE A 131 35.37 10.32 -13.04
CA PHE A 131 35.89 8.99 -13.33
C PHE A 131 34.82 7.91 -13.19
N VAL A 132 34.87 6.94 -14.09
CA VAL A 132 34.02 5.73 -14.09
C VAL A 132 34.92 4.50 -14.12
N SER A 133 34.72 3.57 -13.21
CA SER A 133 35.44 2.29 -13.17
C SER A 133 34.60 1.15 -13.72
N ALA A 134 35.25 0.17 -14.34
CA ALA A 134 34.67 -1.15 -14.50
C ALA A 134 34.48 -1.82 -13.13
N LEU A 135 33.49 -2.71 -13.02
CA LEU A 135 33.35 -3.57 -11.85
C LEU A 135 34.49 -4.58 -11.79
N SER A 136 34.94 -4.95 -10.58
CA SER A 136 35.78 -6.14 -10.42
C SER A 136 34.98 -7.39 -10.74
N SER A 137 35.64 -8.53 -10.96
CA SER A 137 34.96 -9.80 -11.26
C SER A 137 33.92 -10.16 -10.18
N GLU A 138 34.26 -10.01 -8.90
CA GLU A 138 33.34 -10.26 -7.77
C GLU A 138 32.15 -9.28 -7.73
N GLU A 139 32.38 -8.01 -8.08
CA GLU A 139 31.31 -7.00 -8.10
C GLU A 139 30.41 -7.18 -9.32
N SER A 140 30.94 -7.66 -10.45
CA SER A 140 30.18 -7.96 -11.66
C SER A 140 29.23 -9.15 -11.48
N GLU A 141 29.58 -10.14 -10.67
CA GLU A 141 28.69 -11.30 -10.39
C GLU A 141 27.52 -10.92 -9.47
N SER A 142 27.67 -9.86 -8.69
CA SER A 142 26.71 -9.47 -7.65
C SER A 142 25.94 -8.19 -7.97
N SER A 143 26.21 -7.54 -9.10
CA SER A 143 25.56 -6.30 -9.52
C SER A 143 24.73 -6.48 -10.78
N ALA A 144 23.67 -5.68 -10.92
CA ALA A 144 22.96 -5.54 -12.17
C ALA A 144 23.54 -4.44 -13.07
N ALA A 145 24.51 -3.66 -12.57
CA ALA A 145 25.21 -2.64 -13.34
C ALA A 145 26.44 -3.21 -14.06
N LYS A 146 26.93 -2.50 -15.07
CA LYS A 146 28.21 -2.82 -15.75
C LYS A 146 29.38 -2.02 -15.20
N PHE A 147 29.10 -0.84 -14.67
CA PHE A 147 30.10 0.14 -14.24
C PHE A 147 29.80 0.63 -12.83
N MET A 148 30.81 1.26 -12.26
CA MET A 148 30.74 1.83 -10.93
C MET A 148 31.40 3.20 -10.85
N ILE A 149 30.87 4.04 -9.97
CA ILE A 149 31.43 5.33 -9.59
C ILE A 149 31.68 5.34 -8.09
N SER A 150 32.78 5.96 -7.65
CA SER A 150 33.07 6.19 -6.25
C SER A 150 33.15 7.68 -5.99
N VAL A 151 32.29 8.20 -5.11
CA VAL A 151 32.19 9.62 -4.75
C VAL A 151 32.39 9.78 -3.25
N SER A 152 33.05 10.85 -2.82
CA SER A 152 33.16 11.23 -1.41
C SER A 152 32.41 12.54 -1.16
N ASP A 153 31.74 12.69 -0.01
CA ASP A 153 31.09 13.95 0.41
C ASP A 153 32.08 15.11 0.62
N THR A 154 33.37 14.79 0.69
CA THR A 154 34.47 15.76 0.76
C THR A 154 35.09 16.10 -0.60
N ASP A 155 34.67 15.43 -1.68
CA ASP A 155 35.16 15.69 -3.03
C ASP A 155 34.57 17.02 -3.56
N LYS A 156 35.41 17.83 -4.20
CA LYS A 156 35.00 19.08 -4.84
C LYS A 156 34.62 18.91 -6.30
N SER A 157 35.02 17.79 -6.90
CA SER A 157 34.90 17.48 -8.33
C SER A 157 33.93 16.33 -8.61
N ALA A 158 33.36 15.73 -7.58
CA ALA A 158 32.29 14.75 -7.71
C ALA A 158 31.27 14.97 -6.59
N ASN A 159 30.01 14.67 -6.87
CA ASN A 159 28.92 14.79 -5.91
C ASN A 159 27.76 13.86 -6.26
N VAL A 160 26.96 13.52 -5.25
CA VAL A 160 25.66 12.88 -5.41
C VAL A 160 24.63 13.78 -4.76
N GLU A 161 23.74 14.34 -5.57
CA GLU A 161 22.66 15.21 -5.14
C GLU A 161 21.33 14.44 -5.20
N PHE A 162 20.59 14.43 -4.09
CA PHE A 162 19.25 13.86 -4.04
C PHE A 162 18.22 14.96 -4.28
N LEU A 163 17.40 14.77 -5.30
CA LEU A 163 16.37 15.72 -5.70
C LEU A 163 15.04 15.32 -5.06
N ALA A 164 14.25 16.32 -4.66
CA ALA A 164 12.89 16.08 -4.21
C ALA A 164 12.00 15.70 -5.40
N ASP A 165 11.14 14.71 -5.22
CA ASP A 165 10.05 14.46 -6.15
C ASP A 165 9.04 15.63 -6.07
N SER A 166 8.53 16.02 -7.23
CA SER A 166 7.54 17.06 -7.47
C SER A 166 6.63 16.61 -8.62
N ASP A 167 5.50 17.29 -8.82
CA ASP A 167 4.60 16.96 -9.92
C ASP A 167 5.27 17.17 -11.30
N GLU A 168 6.23 18.09 -11.39
CA GLU A 168 6.96 18.41 -12.64
C GLU A 168 7.96 17.32 -13.04
N ASN A 169 8.64 16.69 -12.07
CA ASN A 169 9.67 15.66 -12.31
C ASN A 169 9.18 14.25 -11.96
N TRP A 170 7.88 14.08 -11.71
CA TRP A 170 7.33 12.79 -11.28
C TRP A 170 7.57 11.70 -12.34
N ALA A 171 7.36 12.02 -13.62
CA ALA A 171 7.50 11.04 -14.70
C ALA A 171 8.95 10.68 -15.03
N ASP A 172 9.90 11.53 -14.63
CA ASP A 172 11.30 11.41 -15.02
C ASP A 172 11.88 10.07 -14.56
N PHE A 173 12.55 9.37 -15.50
CA PHE A 173 13.29 8.12 -15.26
C PHE A 173 12.46 7.00 -14.61
N ARG A 174 11.14 6.97 -14.83
CA ARG A 174 10.25 5.87 -14.41
C ARG A 174 9.97 4.86 -15.52
N VAL A 175 10.47 5.09 -16.73
CA VAL A 175 10.42 4.10 -17.81
C VAL A 175 11.39 2.95 -17.46
N PRO A 176 10.92 1.70 -17.37
CA PRO A 176 11.79 0.57 -17.05
C PRO A 176 12.93 0.34 -18.06
N ILE A 177 14.11 -0.05 -17.57
CA ILE A 177 15.23 -0.52 -18.42
C ILE A 177 14.77 -1.69 -19.29
N GLY A 178 15.06 -1.67 -20.59
CA GLY A 178 14.82 -2.80 -21.49
C GLY A 178 13.35 -3.00 -21.88
N MET A 179 12.56 -1.92 -21.82
CA MET A 179 11.28 -1.83 -22.51
C MET A 179 11.55 -1.54 -23.99
N ASP A 180 10.89 -2.28 -24.89
CA ASP A 180 10.99 -2.05 -26.34
C ASP A 180 10.10 -0.87 -26.81
N GLU A 181 10.15 -0.56 -28.11
CA GLU A 181 9.40 0.54 -28.71
C GLU A 181 7.88 0.31 -28.63
N GLU A 182 7.44 -0.96 -28.57
CA GLU A 182 6.07 -1.38 -28.38
C GLU A 182 5.61 -1.34 -26.91
N GLY A 183 6.52 -0.99 -25.98
CA GLY A 183 6.23 -0.89 -24.56
C GLY A 183 6.21 -2.23 -23.82
N LYS A 184 6.77 -3.29 -24.40
CA LYS A 184 6.83 -4.63 -23.82
C LYS A 184 8.13 -4.82 -23.03
N LEU A 185 8.00 -5.53 -21.91
CA LEU A 185 9.11 -5.92 -21.06
C LEU A 185 9.47 -7.40 -21.28
N GLU A 186 10.69 -7.65 -21.72
CA GLU A 186 11.20 -9.02 -21.78
C GLU A 186 11.24 -9.66 -20.39
N LYS A 187 10.87 -10.95 -20.33
CA LYS A 187 10.91 -11.79 -19.12
C LYS A 187 10.06 -11.25 -17.96
N LEU A 188 9.11 -10.36 -18.23
CA LEU A 188 8.03 -10.06 -17.31
C LEU A 188 7.13 -11.30 -17.20
N MET A 189 6.93 -11.78 -15.98
CA MET A 189 6.11 -12.97 -15.71
C MET A 189 5.24 -12.80 -14.47
N PRO A 190 4.10 -13.51 -14.42
CA PRO A 190 3.29 -13.57 -13.21
C PRO A 190 4.07 -14.15 -12.03
N LEU A 191 3.78 -13.65 -10.83
CA LEU A 191 4.39 -14.07 -9.57
C LEU A 191 4.25 -15.58 -9.35
N LYS A 192 3.11 -16.17 -9.72
CA LYS A 192 2.90 -17.62 -9.66
C LYS A 192 3.86 -18.40 -10.56
N CYS A 193 4.01 -17.97 -11.81
CA CYS A 193 4.94 -18.60 -12.75
C CYS A 193 6.38 -18.50 -12.24
N PHE A 194 6.76 -17.36 -11.66
CA PHE A 194 8.07 -17.16 -11.06
C PHE A 194 8.34 -18.14 -9.91
N VAL A 195 7.37 -18.32 -9.02
CA VAL A 195 7.48 -19.23 -7.87
C VAL A 195 7.54 -20.69 -8.29
N GLU A 196 6.76 -21.09 -9.30
CA GLU A 196 6.64 -22.49 -9.70
C GLU A 196 7.77 -22.95 -10.63
N THR A 197 8.24 -22.07 -11.54
CA THR A 197 9.12 -22.47 -12.64
C THR A 197 10.18 -21.42 -13.03
N GLY A 198 10.00 -20.16 -12.64
CA GLY A 198 10.78 -19.04 -13.19
C GLY A 198 11.98 -18.59 -12.36
N SER A 199 12.16 -19.06 -11.12
CA SER A 199 13.23 -18.61 -10.21
C SER A 199 14.64 -18.86 -10.73
N ASP A 200 14.82 -19.90 -11.53
CA ASP A 200 16.12 -20.33 -12.01
C ASP A 200 16.50 -19.67 -13.35
N THR A 201 15.55 -18.93 -13.96
CA THR A 201 15.80 -18.22 -15.21
C THR A 201 16.44 -16.86 -14.92
N PRO A 202 17.59 -16.53 -15.52
CA PRO A 202 18.24 -15.24 -15.31
C PRO A 202 17.44 -14.09 -15.94
N GLY A 203 17.41 -12.95 -15.25
CA GLY A 203 16.78 -11.72 -15.73
C GLY A 203 15.26 -11.70 -15.67
N HIS A 204 14.65 -12.53 -14.82
CA HIS A 204 13.21 -12.52 -14.58
C HIS A 204 12.75 -11.18 -13.96
N ARG A 205 11.52 -10.78 -14.30
CA ARG A 205 10.90 -9.55 -13.83
C ARG A 205 9.50 -9.80 -13.31
N LEU A 206 9.16 -9.15 -12.21
CA LEU A 206 7.85 -9.26 -11.56
C LEU A 206 7.25 -7.87 -11.40
N MET A 207 6.00 -7.70 -11.82
CA MET A 207 5.21 -6.50 -11.53
C MET A 207 4.24 -6.84 -10.40
N VAL A 208 4.36 -6.15 -9.25
CA VAL A 208 3.54 -6.45 -8.06
C VAL A 208 3.02 -5.18 -7.42
N CYS A 209 1.82 -5.23 -6.85
CA CYS A 209 1.23 -4.12 -6.09
C CYS A 209 1.41 -4.33 -4.58
N VAL A 210 1.54 -3.24 -3.84
CA VAL A 210 1.65 -3.28 -2.37
C VAL A 210 0.27 -3.57 -1.75
N LYS A 211 0.15 -4.69 -1.03
CA LYS A 211 -1.08 -5.14 -0.34
C LYS A 211 -1.15 -4.71 1.12
N TRP A 212 -0.07 -4.88 1.87
CA TRP A 212 -0.01 -4.52 3.30
C TRP A 212 1.41 -4.18 3.71
N LYS A 213 1.54 -3.41 4.80
CA LYS A 213 2.84 -3.03 5.36
C LYS A 213 2.97 -3.57 6.78
N GLY A 214 3.92 -4.48 6.99
CA GLY A 214 4.21 -5.01 8.32
C GLY A 214 4.83 -3.96 9.23
N ALA A 215 4.85 -4.25 10.54
CA ALA A 215 5.56 -3.45 11.52
C ALA A 215 7.08 -3.49 11.26
N LYS A 216 7.78 -2.39 11.56
CA LYS A 216 9.24 -2.35 11.59
C LYS A 216 9.72 -3.16 12.80
N LYS A 217 10.62 -4.10 12.57
CA LYS A 217 11.17 -5.01 13.59
C LYS A 217 12.68 -4.84 13.64
N THR A 218 13.25 -4.97 14.83
CA THR A 218 14.70 -5.00 15.01
C THR A 218 15.13 -6.42 15.31
N ILE A 219 15.99 -7.00 14.47
CA ILE A 219 16.41 -8.39 14.52
C ILE A 219 17.89 -8.47 14.93
N PRO A 220 18.26 -9.30 15.91
CA PRO A 220 19.66 -9.53 16.24
C PRO A 220 20.36 -10.26 15.10
N LYS A 221 21.54 -9.79 14.71
CA LYS A 221 22.36 -10.47 13.71
C LYS A 221 23.22 -11.57 14.35
N LYS A 222 23.62 -12.56 13.55
CA LYS A 222 24.50 -13.67 14.01
C LYS A 222 25.90 -13.21 14.41
N ASP A 223 26.39 -12.13 13.84
CA ASP A 223 27.70 -11.50 14.07
C ASP A 223 27.71 -10.51 15.27
N GLY A 224 26.59 -10.38 15.97
CA GLY A 224 26.39 -9.37 17.01
C GLY A 224 25.87 -8.04 16.44
N GLY A 225 25.06 -7.34 17.23
CA GLY A 225 24.34 -6.14 16.78
C GLY A 225 22.94 -6.45 16.25
N THR A 226 22.29 -5.45 15.66
CA THR A 226 20.90 -5.53 15.19
C THR A 226 20.73 -5.00 13.77
N VAL A 227 19.66 -5.42 13.11
CA VAL A 227 19.24 -4.93 11.79
C VAL A 227 17.74 -4.70 11.78
N GLU A 228 17.30 -3.62 11.14
CA GLU A 228 15.87 -3.43 10.90
C GLU A 228 15.38 -4.39 9.81
N LYS A 229 14.16 -4.90 9.99
CA LYS A 229 13.44 -5.72 9.02
C LYS A 229 12.02 -5.19 8.92
N ARG A 230 11.47 -5.17 7.71
CA ARG A 230 10.04 -4.96 7.49
C ARG A 230 9.56 -5.85 6.36
N ASP A 231 8.49 -6.56 6.64
CA ASP A 231 7.80 -7.41 5.68
C ASP A 231 6.70 -6.58 4.99
N ILE A 232 6.62 -6.67 3.67
CA ILE A 232 5.63 -5.98 2.84
C ILE A 232 4.87 -7.03 2.05
N GLY A 233 3.54 -7.07 2.21
CA GLY A 233 2.69 -7.91 1.37
C GLY A 233 2.64 -7.34 -0.04
N VAL A 234 2.94 -8.18 -1.02
CA VAL A 234 2.88 -7.84 -2.45
C VAL A 234 2.08 -8.88 -3.20
N PHE A 235 1.42 -8.50 -4.29
CA PHE A 235 0.61 -9.43 -5.07
C PHE A 235 0.46 -8.96 -6.51
N ASP A 236 0.10 -9.90 -7.37
CA ASP A 236 -0.48 -9.65 -8.68
C ASP A 236 -1.83 -10.38 -8.81
N ASP A 237 -2.34 -10.55 -10.02
CA ASP A 237 -3.56 -11.32 -10.28
C ASP A 237 -3.39 -12.84 -10.12
N SER A 238 -2.15 -13.33 -10.13
CA SER A 238 -1.84 -14.76 -10.10
C SER A 238 -1.65 -15.31 -8.69
N MET A 239 -1.01 -14.56 -7.79
CA MET A 239 -0.81 -14.95 -6.39
C MET A 239 -0.33 -13.80 -5.49
N GLU A 240 -0.13 -14.12 -4.20
CA GLU A 240 0.43 -13.22 -3.19
C GLU A 240 1.80 -13.68 -2.70
N GLY A 241 2.60 -12.72 -2.24
CA GLY A 241 3.90 -12.97 -1.62
C GLY A 241 4.29 -11.90 -0.61
N THR A 242 5.45 -12.06 0.00
CA THR A 242 6.03 -11.12 0.97
C THR A 242 7.37 -10.62 0.48
N LEU A 243 7.48 -9.32 0.21
CA LEU A 243 8.74 -8.65 -0.04
C LEU A 243 9.39 -8.24 1.29
N THR A 244 10.57 -8.76 1.57
CA THR A 244 11.32 -8.44 2.79
C THR A 244 12.33 -7.33 2.55
N LEU A 245 12.17 -6.22 3.27
CA LEU A 245 13.13 -5.12 3.31
C LEU A 245 14.03 -5.22 4.54
N TRP A 246 15.31 -4.94 4.35
CA TRP A 246 16.35 -5.03 5.39
C TRP A 246 17.12 -3.72 5.54
N GLY A 247 17.53 -3.42 6.78
CA GLY A 247 18.39 -2.29 7.11
C GLY A 247 17.81 -0.95 6.64
N SER A 248 18.65 -0.14 5.98
CA SER A 248 18.30 1.20 5.52
C SER A 248 17.08 1.25 4.58
N MET A 249 16.81 0.16 3.84
CA MET A 249 15.66 0.06 2.93
C MET A 249 14.30 0.06 3.63
N VAL A 250 14.23 -0.29 4.92
CA VAL A 250 12.96 -0.41 5.67
C VAL A 250 12.14 0.89 5.63
N SER A 251 12.81 2.03 5.61
CA SER A 251 12.19 3.36 5.57
C SER A 251 11.59 3.72 4.20
N THR A 252 12.01 3.07 3.12
CA THR A 252 11.45 3.31 1.77
C THR A 252 9.95 3.04 1.76
N ALA A 253 9.52 1.94 2.38
CA ALA A 253 8.11 1.52 2.40
C ALA A 253 7.18 2.49 3.17
N ASP A 254 7.72 3.48 3.89
CA ASP A 254 6.88 4.53 4.49
C ASP A 254 6.17 5.36 3.42
N THR A 255 6.81 5.54 2.25
CA THR A 255 6.26 6.29 1.10
C THR A 255 5.30 5.47 0.24
N TRP A 256 5.23 4.15 0.42
CA TRP A 256 4.38 3.29 -0.40
C TRP A 256 2.94 3.32 0.07
N GLU A 257 2.02 3.51 -0.88
CA GLU A 257 0.58 3.48 -0.67
C GLU A 257 0.03 2.08 -1.01
N ILE A 258 -0.71 1.51 -0.06
CA ILE A 258 -1.40 0.22 -0.24
C ILE A 258 -2.40 0.36 -1.40
N SER A 259 -2.50 -0.67 -2.24
CA SER A 259 -3.35 -0.75 -3.45
C SER A 259 -3.02 0.27 -4.55
N LYS A 260 -1.99 1.09 -4.38
CA LYS A 260 -1.62 2.16 -5.32
C LYS A 260 -0.20 2.04 -5.82
N THR A 261 0.75 1.85 -4.92
CA THR A 261 2.16 1.70 -5.29
C THR A 261 2.36 0.34 -5.96
N VAL A 262 2.90 0.38 -7.17
CA VAL A 262 3.30 -0.79 -7.95
C VAL A 262 4.82 -0.84 -8.03
N LEU A 263 5.39 -2.02 -7.90
CA LEU A 263 6.83 -2.27 -7.93
C LEU A 263 7.14 -3.20 -9.10
N LEU A 264 8.11 -2.82 -9.92
CA LEU A 264 8.76 -3.73 -10.84
C LEU A 264 10.07 -4.20 -10.22
N LEU A 265 10.14 -5.50 -9.93
CA LEU A 265 11.31 -6.18 -9.39
C LEU A 265 12.04 -6.89 -10.51
N ALA A 266 13.28 -6.51 -10.80
CA ALA A 266 14.16 -7.23 -11.70
C ALA A 266 15.17 -8.07 -10.91
N SER A 267 15.23 -9.36 -11.20
CA SER A 267 16.06 -10.35 -10.50
C SER A 267 15.90 -10.37 -8.96
N PRO A 268 14.67 -10.40 -8.39
CA PRO A 268 14.48 -10.64 -6.96
C PRO A 268 14.93 -12.04 -6.54
N SER A 269 15.40 -12.17 -5.30
CA SER A 269 15.68 -13.50 -4.74
C SER A 269 14.42 -14.13 -4.15
N LEU A 270 14.16 -15.40 -4.47
CA LEU A 270 13.06 -16.18 -3.91
C LEU A 270 13.55 -17.04 -2.73
N LYS A 271 12.80 -17.03 -1.63
CA LYS A 271 12.92 -17.99 -0.54
C LYS A 271 11.55 -18.57 -0.25
N LEU A 272 11.48 -19.90 -0.25
CA LEU A 272 10.28 -20.63 0.15
C LEU A 272 10.43 -21.08 1.60
N TRP A 273 9.57 -20.60 2.48
CA TRP A 273 9.57 -21.02 3.88
C TRP A 273 8.23 -21.64 4.25
N ARG A 274 8.22 -22.98 4.43
CA ARG A 274 7.05 -23.83 4.80
C ARG A 274 5.83 -23.79 3.87
N ARG A 275 5.59 -22.68 3.16
CA ARG A 275 4.61 -22.39 2.07
C ARG A 275 4.57 -20.90 1.72
N ASP A 276 5.22 -20.03 2.50
CA ASP A 276 5.24 -18.60 2.25
C ASP A 276 6.24 -18.24 1.14
N VAL A 277 5.77 -17.50 0.14
CA VAL A 277 6.60 -16.89 -0.91
C VAL A 277 7.27 -15.66 -0.33
N GLN A 278 8.59 -15.71 -0.11
CA GLN A 278 9.38 -14.57 0.34
C GLN A 278 10.30 -14.07 -0.77
N LEU A 279 10.05 -12.85 -1.24
CA LEU A 279 10.91 -12.11 -2.13
C LEU A 279 11.90 -11.27 -1.29
N THR A 280 13.15 -11.18 -1.73
CA THR A 280 14.17 -10.33 -1.09
C THR A 280 14.93 -9.54 -2.15
N CYS A 281 15.27 -8.29 -1.84
CA CYS A 281 16.18 -7.50 -2.66
C CYS A 281 17.63 -7.89 -2.35
N GLY A 282 18.25 -8.62 -3.28
CA GLY A 282 19.68 -8.90 -3.27
C GLY A 282 20.49 -7.73 -3.85
N PRO A 283 21.83 -7.83 -3.88
CA PRO A 283 22.69 -6.79 -4.46
C PRO A 283 22.44 -6.54 -5.96
N ALA A 284 22.05 -7.57 -6.71
CA ALA A 284 21.72 -7.47 -8.14
C ALA A 284 20.23 -7.15 -8.41
N THR A 285 19.39 -7.08 -7.37
CA THR A 285 17.97 -6.78 -7.58
C THR A 285 17.80 -5.29 -7.91
N LEU A 286 17.01 -4.96 -8.93
CA LEU A 286 16.61 -3.59 -9.21
C LEU A 286 15.11 -3.43 -8.92
N VAL A 287 14.75 -2.33 -8.27
CA VAL A 287 13.37 -2.00 -7.92
C VAL A 287 13.00 -0.69 -8.60
N CYS A 288 12.06 -0.75 -9.56
CA CYS A 288 11.40 0.45 -10.08
C CYS A 288 10.11 0.66 -9.29
N VAL A 289 9.96 1.83 -8.66
CA VAL A 289 8.75 2.22 -7.94
C VAL A 289 7.85 2.99 -8.91
N ASP A 290 6.59 2.59 -8.99
CA ASP A 290 5.57 3.11 -9.91
C ASP A 290 6.09 3.31 -11.34
N PRO A 291 6.54 2.24 -12.01
CA PRO A 291 7.04 2.33 -13.37
C PRO A 291 5.97 2.85 -14.33
N ILE A 292 6.39 3.61 -15.35
CA ILE A 292 5.51 3.99 -16.46
C ILE A 292 5.42 2.80 -17.40
N HIS A 293 4.38 1.98 -17.22
CA HIS A 293 4.08 0.80 -18.02
C HIS A 293 2.56 0.52 -18.00
N ARG A 294 2.01 -0.05 -19.08
CA ARG A 294 0.57 -0.35 -19.21
C ARG A 294 0.06 -1.23 -18.06
N ASP A 295 0.78 -2.32 -17.79
CA ASP A 295 0.39 -3.29 -16.76
C ASP A 295 0.42 -2.70 -15.35
N THR A 296 1.18 -1.62 -15.13
CA THR A 296 1.20 -0.91 -13.85
C THR A 296 -0.16 -0.26 -13.58
N GLN A 297 -0.75 0.41 -14.57
CA GLN A 297 -2.05 1.05 -14.41
C GLN A 297 -3.17 0.01 -14.29
N TRP A 298 -3.09 -1.06 -15.07
CA TRP A 298 -4.03 -2.17 -14.96
C TRP A 298 -3.97 -2.82 -13.57
N LEU A 299 -2.77 -3.19 -13.10
CA LEU A 299 -2.59 -3.84 -11.81
C LEU A 299 -3.00 -2.93 -10.65
N ARG A 300 -2.74 -1.63 -10.75
CA ARG A 300 -3.22 -0.63 -9.78
C ARG A 300 -4.75 -0.61 -9.73
N THR A 301 -5.41 -0.59 -10.89
CA THR A 301 -6.88 -0.60 -10.96
C THR A 301 -7.46 -1.90 -10.40
N TYR A 302 -6.86 -3.04 -10.75
CA TYR A 302 -7.20 -4.36 -10.21
C TYR A 302 -7.04 -4.40 -8.68
N ALA A 303 -5.90 -3.94 -8.17
CA ALA A 303 -5.61 -3.90 -6.75
C ALA A 303 -6.57 -3.00 -5.99
N GLN A 304 -6.93 -1.83 -6.54
CA GLN A 304 -7.93 -0.95 -5.95
C GLN A 304 -9.31 -1.60 -5.91
N LYS A 305 -9.72 -2.31 -6.97
CA LYS A 305 -10.99 -3.06 -6.96
C LYS A 305 -11.00 -4.17 -5.90
N LEU A 306 -9.91 -4.93 -5.80
CA LEU A 306 -9.80 -6.07 -4.89
C LEU A 306 -9.60 -5.68 -3.42
N LEU A 307 -8.89 -4.58 -3.16
CA LEU A 307 -8.59 -4.07 -1.82
C LEU A 307 -9.47 -2.90 -1.40
N ARG A 308 -10.36 -2.42 -2.27
CA ARG A 308 -11.50 -1.58 -1.85
C ARG A 308 -12.24 -2.39 -0.80
N LYS A 309 -12.02 -2.02 0.47
CA LYS A 309 -13.06 -2.27 1.47
C LYS A 309 -14.31 -1.63 0.85
N PRO A 310 -15.43 -2.37 0.73
CA PRO A 310 -16.67 -1.76 0.25
C PRO A 310 -16.85 -0.49 1.08
N ASP A 311 -16.87 0.67 0.43
CA ASP A 311 -17.03 1.93 1.15
C ASP A 311 -18.45 1.90 1.71
N ILE A 312 -18.57 1.47 2.96
CA ILE A 312 -19.85 1.34 3.65
C ILE A 312 -20.53 2.72 3.70
N CYS A 313 -19.77 3.81 3.57
CA CYS A 313 -20.26 5.19 3.60
C CYS A 313 -20.24 5.88 2.24
N ALA A 314 -20.24 5.12 1.14
CA ALA A 314 -20.32 5.72 -0.19
C ALA A 314 -21.55 6.64 -0.27
N PRO A 315 -21.41 7.89 -0.76
CA PRO A 315 -22.55 8.77 -0.97
C PRO A 315 -23.51 8.17 -2.00
N PHE A 316 -24.79 8.51 -1.88
CA PHE A 316 -25.78 8.06 -2.85
C PHE A 316 -25.59 8.77 -4.20
N PRO A 317 -25.58 8.04 -5.33
CA PRO A 317 -25.34 8.60 -6.67
C PRO A 317 -26.63 9.20 -7.25
N TYR A 318 -26.98 10.42 -6.85
CA TYR A 318 -28.23 11.07 -7.27
C TYR A 318 -28.28 11.36 -8.78
N ASP A 319 -27.16 11.79 -9.36
CA ASP A 319 -27.10 12.29 -10.74
C ASP A 319 -26.69 11.24 -11.79
N GLU A 320 -26.34 10.02 -11.35
CA GLU A 320 -25.82 8.97 -12.25
C GLU A 320 -26.93 8.22 -13.01
N PHE A 321 -28.16 8.26 -12.51
CA PHE A 321 -29.29 7.51 -13.09
C PHE A 321 -30.47 8.43 -13.41
N ASP A 322 -31.15 8.17 -14.52
CA ASP A 322 -32.45 8.79 -14.79
C ASP A 322 -33.56 8.06 -14.02
N TRP A 323 -33.58 8.28 -12.71
CA TRP A 323 -34.54 7.66 -11.79
C TRP A 323 -35.99 7.91 -12.19
N LYS A 324 -36.30 9.09 -12.73
CA LYS A 324 -37.68 9.46 -13.07
C LYS A 324 -38.17 8.70 -14.29
N ALA A 325 -37.37 8.67 -15.36
CA ALA A 325 -37.74 7.95 -16.57
C ALA A 325 -37.81 6.44 -16.31
N ALA A 326 -36.87 5.89 -15.54
CA ALA A 326 -36.82 4.45 -15.29
C ALA A 326 -37.88 3.92 -14.32
N LEU A 327 -38.26 4.69 -13.29
CA LEU A 327 -39.22 4.25 -12.27
C LEU A 327 -40.67 4.61 -12.60
N TYR A 328 -40.90 5.76 -13.23
CA TYR A 328 -42.23 6.29 -13.53
C TYR A 328 -42.57 6.35 -15.03
N GLY A 329 -41.65 5.94 -15.91
CA GLY A 329 -41.90 5.83 -17.34
C GLY A 329 -42.94 4.77 -17.71
N GLU A 330 -43.30 4.73 -18.99
CA GLU A 330 -44.30 3.80 -19.54
C GLU A 330 -43.86 2.33 -19.42
N GLN A 331 -42.55 2.06 -19.49
CA GLN A 331 -41.97 0.72 -19.32
C GLN A 331 -41.24 0.62 -17.98
N ARG A 332 -41.82 -0.13 -17.05
CA ARG A 332 -41.18 -0.44 -15.76
C ARG A 332 -40.50 -1.79 -15.83
N MET A 333 -39.17 -1.78 -15.79
CA MET A 333 -38.37 -3.01 -15.82
C MET A 333 -38.32 -3.65 -14.44
N LYS A 334 -38.49 -4.97 -14.39
CA LYS A 334 -38.27 -5.79 -13.20
C LYS A 334 -37.03 -6.63 -13.41
N PHE A 335 -36.21 -6.72 -12.37
CA PHE A 335 -34.97 -7.47 -12.38
C PHE A 335 -34.98 -8.50 -11.25
N THR A 336 -34.11 -9.50 -11.41
CA THR A 336 -33.66 -10.39 -10.35
C THR A 336 -32.16 -10.18 -10.12
N PHE A 337 -31.62 -10.63 -8.99
CA PHE A 337 -30.17 -10.58 -8.75
C PHE A 337 -29.37 -11.35 -9.81
N GLY A 338 -29.93 -12.42 -10.35
CA GLY A 338 -29.33 -13.19 -11.45
C GLY A 338 -29.24 -12.38 -12.74
N ASP A 339 -30.20 -11.50 -13.01
CA ASP A 339 -30.15 -10.61 -14.18
C ASP A 339 -29.06 -9.55 -14.00
N ILE A 340 -28.93 -8.99 -12.80
CA ILE A 340 -27.89 -8.01 -12.46
C ILE A 340 -26.50 -8.66 -12.52
N ASP A 341 -26.32 -9.88 -12.00
CA ASP A 341 -25.04 -10.61 -12.11
C ASP A 341 -24.67 -10.87 -13.57
N LYS A 342 -25.61 -11.31 -14.41
CA LYS A 342 -25.37 -11.49 -15.85
C LYS A 342 -24.99 -10.18 -16.54
N TYR A 343 -25.68 -9.09 -16.23
CA TYR A 343 -25.38 -7.76 -16.77
C TYR A 343 -23.97 -7.31 -16.35
N SER A 344 -23.65 -7.45 -15.06
CA SER A 344 -22.37 -7.04 -14.50
C SER A 344 -21.15 -7.72 -15.13
N ARG A 345 -21.34 -8.93 -15.69
CA ARG A 345 -20.28 -9.71 -16.34
C ARG A 345 -20.15 -9.45 -17.84
N ASN A 346 -21.21 -8.99 -18.50
CA ASN A 346 -21.30 -8.91 -19.97
C ASN A 346 -21.93 -7.60 -20.45
N ILE A 347 -21.53 -6.46 -19.88
CA ILE A 347 -22.17 -5.17 -20.11
C ILE A 347 -22.35 -4.84 -21.60
N ASP A 348 -21.28 -5.00 -22.41
CA ASP A 348 -21.25 -4.69 -23.85
C ASP A 348 -22.30 -5.46 -24.67
N ALA A 349 -22.69 -6.66 -24.23
CA ALA A 349 -23.68 -7.49 -24.90
C ALA A 349 -25.13 -7.08 -24.58
N TYR A 350 -25.35 -6.38 -23.47
CA TYR A 350 -26.68 -6.10 -22.92
C TYR A 350 -27.04 -4.60 -22.86
N VAL A 351 -26.10 -3.67 -23.03
CA VAL A 351 -26.39 -2.22 -23.00
C VAL A 351 -27.51 -1.83 -23.97
N ASN A 352 -27.53 -2.40 -25.18
CA ASN A 352 -28.56 -2.11 -26.18
C ASN A 352 -29.95 -2.67 -25.85
N GLN A 353 -30.07 -3.51 -24.83
CA GLN A 353 -31.33 -4.12 -24.39
C GLN A 353 -31.94 -3.39 -23.18
N LEU A 354 -31.22 -2.44 -22.59
CA LEU A 354 -31.68 -1.69 -21.43
C LEU A 354 -32.29 -0.35 -21.83
N PRO A 355 -33.39 0.08 -21.21
CA PRO A 355 -33.90 1.45 -21.35
C PRO A 355 -32.81 2.45 -20.96
N ALA A 356 -32.54 3.42 -21.85
CA ALA A 356 -31.48 4.42 -21.70
C ALA A 356 -30.05 3.85 -21.50
N GLY A 357 -29.82 2.56 -21.75
CA GLY A 357 -28.53 1.90 -21.54
C GLY A 357 -28.15 1.70 -20.07
N GLN A 358 -29.08 1.90 -19.13
CA GLN A 358 -28.82 1.82 -17.69
C GLN A 358 -29.58 0.65 -17.03
N CYS A 359 -28.95 0.00 -16.05
CA CYS A 359 -29.59 -1.06 -15.27
C CYS A 359 -30.36 -0.42 -14.10
N VAL A 360 -31.55 0.13 -14.41
CA VAL A 360 -32.42 0.80 -13.45
C VAL A 360 -33.82 0.20 -13.52
N GLY A 361 -34.41 -0.10 -12.37
CA GLY A 361 -35.76 -0.68 -12.32
C GLY A 361 -36.15 -1.16 -10.93
N TRP A 362 -36.94 -2.23 -10.89
CA TRP A 362 -37.52 -2.78 -9.66
C TRP A 362 -36.98 -4.18 -9.35
N LEU A 363 -36.58 -4.39 -8.09
CA LEU A 363 -36.22 -5.71 -7.54
C LEU A 363 -37.26 -6.13 -6.50
N ASN A 364 -37.81 -7.32 -6.61
CA ASN A 364 -38.63 -7.90 -5.55
C ASN A 364 -37.75 -8.83 -4.69
N VAL A 365 -37.57 -8.49 -3.41
CA VAL A 365 -36.63 -9.20 -2.53
C VAL A 365 -37.23 -9.44 -1.16
N VAL A 366 -36.64 -10.38 -0.43
CA VAL A 366 -36.94 -10.65 0.98
C VAL A 366 -35.75 -10.25 1.84
N ILE A 367 -36.01 -9.48 2.89
CA ILE A 367 -34.98 -9.19 3.91
C ILE A 367 -34.75 -10.48 4.71
N THR A 368 -33.56 -11.06 4.59
CA THR A 368 -33.21 -12.33 5.27
C THR A 368 -32.32 -12.11 6.49
N GLU A 369 -31.79 -10.91 6.67
CA GLU A 369 -31.00 -10.54 7.84
C GLU A 369 -31.17 -9.03 8.10
N ILE A 370 -31.47 -8.67 9.34
CA ILE A 370 -31.57 -7.29 9.82
C ILE A 370 -30.86 -7.14 11.18
N ASN A 371 -30.20 -6.01 11.39
CA ASN A 371 -29.21 -5.82 12.46
C ASN A 371 -29.36 -4.48 13.20
N VAL A 372 -30.54 -3.87 13.24
CA VAL A 372 -30.77 -2.55 13.84
C VAL A 372 -30.32 -2.55 15.31
N SER A 373 -30.84 -3.48 16.13
CA SER A 373 -30.58 -3.45 17.57
C SER A 373 -29.14 -3.85 17.92
N SER A 374 -28.51 -4.71 17.11
CA SER A 374 -27.13 -5.14 17.32
C SER A 374 -26.14 -4.03 16.97
N LEU A 375 -26.39 -3.27 15.90
CA LEU A 375 -25.61 -2.10 15.52
C LEU A 375 -25.77 -0.95 16.52
N TYR A 376 -27.00 -0.68 16.98
CA TYR A 376 -27.23 0.32 18.02
C TYR A 376 -26.44 -0.01 19.30
N ARG A 377 -26.51 -1.26 19.80
CA ARG A 377 -25.77 -1.71 20.99
C ARG A 377 -24.25 -1.57 20.86
N ARG A 378 -23.73 -1.63 19.63
CA ARG A 378 -22.31 -1.47 19.33
C ARG A 378 -21.89 -0.02 19.09
N ASN A 379 -22.82 0.94 19.19
CA ASN A 379 -22.62 2.33 18.79
C ASN A 379 -22.23 2.45 17.30
N MET A 380 -22.97 1.76 16.43
CA MET A 380 -22.70 1.68 14.99
C MET A 380 -23.97 1.80 14.13
N LEU A 381 -25.03 2.39 14.67
CA LEU A 381 -26.30 2.56 13.94
C LEU A 381 -26.13 3.49 12.73
N LEU A 382 -25.27 4.51 12.86
CA LEU A 382 -24.92 5.44 11.81
C LEU A 382 -23.48 5.24 11.36
N CYS A 383 -23.20 5.69 10.14
CA CYS A 383 -21.87 5.69 9.55
C CYS A 383 -21.64 6.98 8.74
N GLY A 384 -20.40 7.43 8.71
CA GLY A 384 -19.94 8.57 7.91
C GLY A 384 -18.47 8.43 7.57
N SER A 385 -17.95 9.28 6.68
CA SER A 385 -16.54 9.30 6.32
C SER A 385 -15.93 10.66 6.65
N CYS A 386 -14.73 10.65 7.22
CA CYS A 386 -13.95 11.87 7.46
C CYS A 386 -12.46 11.55 7.45
N CYS A 387 -11.65 12.43 6.85
CA CYS A 387 -10.21 12.26 6.74
C CYS A 387 -9.75 10.90 6.15
N GLY A 388 -10.58 10.28 5.30
CA GLY A 388 -10.32 8.97 4.69
C GLY A 388 -10.62 7.77 5.58
N PHE A 389 -11.28 7.95 6.74
CA PHE A 389 -11.70 6.89 7.63
C PHE A 389 -13.22 6.83 7.75
N THR A 390 -13.75 5.62 7.86
CA THR A 390 -15.15 5.40 8.26
C THR A 390 -15.30 5.59 9.77
N VAL A 391 -16.27 6.40 10.16
CA VAL A 391 -16.69 6.62 11.54
C VAL A 391 -18.04 5.98 11.75
N PHE A 392 -18.17 5.21 12.83
CA PHE A 392 -19.42 4.62 13.27
C PHE A 392 -19.81 5.21 14.62
N THR A 393 -21.08 5.55 14.79
CA THR A 393 -21.64 6.06 16.03
C THR A 393 -23.16 5.94 15.98
N ASN A 394 -23.84 6.17 17.10
CA ASN A 394 -25.28 6.45 17.11
C ASN A 394 -25.57 7.95 17.08
N GLU A 395 -24.57 8.82 17.24
CA GLU A 395 -24.71 10.28 17.26
C GLU A 395 -24.77 10.89 15.85
N LEU A 396 -25.57 11.95 15.67
CA LEU A 396 -25.75 12.60 14.36
C LEU A 396 -24.57 13.47 13.93
N SER A 397 -23.78 13.97 14.87
CA SER A 397 -22.67 14.89 14.59
C SER A 397 -21.46 14.56 15.48
N PRO A 398 -20.84 13.38 15.31
CA PRO A 398 -19.65 13.02 16.07
C PRO A 398 -18.46 13.90 15.65
N GLY A 399 -17.58 14.21 16.60
CA GLY A 399 -16.29 14.83 16.30
C GLY A 399 -15.34 13.84 15.61
N CYS A 400 -14.67 14.26 14.53
CA CYS A 400 -13.63 13.47 13.91
C CYS A 400 -12.36 13.46 14.77
N ARG A 401 -11.87 12.28 15.19
CA ARG A 401 -10.67 12.14 16.03
C ARG A 401 -9.36 12.66 15.43
N LYS A 402 -9.34 13.04 14.15
CA LYS A 402 -8.14 13.49 13.44
C LYS A 402 -8.12 14.99 13.19
N CYS A 403 -9.26 15.59 12.80
CA CYS A 403 -9.35 17.02 12.51
C CYS A 403 -10.20 17.80 13.53
N ASP A 404 -10.79 17.11 14.51
CA ASP A 404 -11.70 17.63 15.53
C ASP A 404 -12.91 18.40 15.00
N GLN A 405 -13.19 18.30 13.69
CA GLN A 405 -14.38 18.86 13.06
C GLN A 405 -15.57 17.91 13.22
N PRO A 406 -16.80 18.45 13.37
CA PRO A 406 -18.01 17.65 13.34
C PRO A 406 -18.19 16.99 11.98
N ILE A 407 -18.65 15.74 11.97
CA ILE A 407 -19.03 15.04 10.75
C ILE A 407 -20.50 15.33 10.47
N GLU A 408 -20.77 16.20 9.50
CA GLU A 408 -22.12 16.70 9.22
C GLU A 408 -23.01 15.70 8.46
N SER A 409 -22.43 14.76 7.71
CA SER A 409 -23.16 13.86 6.81
C SER A 409 -23.21 12.41 7.33
N MET A 410 -23.76 12.21 8.53
CA MET A 410 -24.01 10.86 9.07
C MET A 410 -25.23 10.22 8.39
N ARG A 411 -25.10 8.95 8.00
CA ARG A 411 -26.17 8.18 7.33
C ARG A 411 -26.43 6.87 8.09
N PRO A 412 -27.62 6.25 7.97
CA PRO A 412 -27.86 4.93 8.54
C PRO A 412 -26.87 3.92 7.96
N ASN A 413 -26.34 3.04 8.80
CA ASN A 413 -25.37 2.03 8.40
C ASN A 413 -26.03 1.03 7.44
N PRO A 414 -25.53 0.84 6.20
CA PRO A 414 -26.11 -0.13 5.25
C PRO A 414 -26.22 -1.56 5.76
N ASN A 415 -25.41 -1.94 6.77
CA ASN A 415 -25.52 -3.25 7.40
C ASN A 415 -26.74 -3.39 8.33
N ILE A 416 -27.52 -2.33 8.55
CA ILE A 416 -28.86 -2.42 9.16
C ILE A 416 -29.66 -3.48 8.41
N VAL A 417 -29.72 -3.39 7.08
CA VAL A 417 -30.24 -4.46 6.23
C VAL A 417 -29.07 -5.41 5.93
N GLY A 418 -28.87 -6.43 6.76
CA GLY A 418 -27.72 -7.32 6.68
C GLY A 418 -27.64 -8.11 5.37
N ARG A 419 -28.76 -8.67 4.93
CA ARG A 419 -28.86 -9.47 3.71
C ARG A 419 -30.26 -9.42 3.12
N ILE A 420 -30.31 -9.23 1.80
CA ILE A 420 -31.52 -9.37 1.01
C ILE A 420 -31.33 -10.47 -0.04
N SER A 421 -32.40 -11.19 -0.35
CA SER A 421 -32.38 -12.33 -1.25
C SER A 421 -33.62 -12.36 -2.14
N ASP A 422 -33.47 -12.89 -3.35
CA ASP A 422 -34.57 -13.30 -4.22
C ASP A 422 -34.38 -14.77 -4.64
N GLU A 423 -35.18 -15.26 -5.59
CA GLU A 423 -35.10 -16.64 -6.08
C GLU A 423 -33.81 -16.96 -6.85
N THR A 424 -33.02 -15.95 -7.21
CA THR A 424 -31.86 -16.05 -8.11
C THR A 424 -30.53 -15.71 -7.46
N GLY A 425 -30.54 -15.06 -6.29
CA GLY A 425 -29.33 -14.66 -5.60
C GLY A 425 -29.55 -13.94 -4.27
N CYS A 426 -28.46 -13.41 -3.72
CA CYS A 426 -28.50 -12.60 -2.50
C CYS A 426 -27.37 -11.58 -2.49
N VAL A 427 -27.59 -10.48 -1.76
CA VAL A 427 -26.64 -9.38 -1.61
C VAL A 427 -26.56 -8.96 -0.15
N SER A 428 -25.34 -8.66 0.32
CA SER A 428 -25.09 -8.15 1.68
C SER A 428 -25.31 -6.64 1.76
N GLY A 429 -25.73 -6.16 2.94
CA GLY A 429 -26.00 -4.75 3.22
C GLY A 429 -24.88 -3.79 2.81
N GLY A 430 -23.64 -4.12 3.18
CA GLY A 430 -22.46 -3.31 2.84
C GLY A 430 -22.16 -3.19 1.33
N SER A 431 -22.79 -4.03 0.50
CA SER A 431 -22.69 -4.00 -0.97
C SER A 431 -23.78 -3.16 -1.63
N MET A 432 -24.64 -2.52 -0.83
CA MET A 432 -25.69 -1.62 -1.28
C MET A 432 -25.42 -0.20 -0.79
N ILE A 433 -25.96 0.77 -1.53
CA ILE A 433 -25.98 2.19 -1.16
C ILE A 433 -27.45 2.60 -1.14
N TRP A 434 -27.88 3.26 -0.06
CA TRP A 434 -29.28 3.60 0.15
C TRP A 434 -29.43 5.12 0.13
N SER A 435 -30.45 5.62 -0.56
CA SER A 435 -30.82 7.02 -0.50
C SER A 435 -31.44 7.34 0.88
N GLU A 436 -31.54 8.63 1.21
CA GLU A 436 -32.25 9.06 2.42
C GLU A 436 -33.74 8.70 2.34
N GLN A 437 -34.35 8.87 1.17
CA GLN A 437 -35.73 8.47 0.90
C GLN A 437 -35.94 6.96 1.11
N ALA A 438 -35.05 6.11 0.62
CA ALA A 438 -35.18 4.66 0.78
C ALA A 438 -35.13 4.23 2.26
N TRP A 439 -34.29 4.87 3.07
CA TRP A 439 -34.26 4.65 4.51
C TRP A 439 -35.53 5.09 5.20
N GLU A 440 -36.03 6.28 4.85
CA GLU A 440 -37.27 6.81 5.40
C GLU A 440 -38.47 5.93 5.04
N SER A 441 -38.57 5.49 3.78
CA SER A 441 -39.62 4.57 3.31
C SER A 441 -39.54 3.20 3.99
N LEU A 442 -38.34 2.67 4.22
CA LEU A 442 -38.16 1.37 4.87
C LEU A 442 -38.44 1.43 6.37
N LEU A 443 -37.82 2.38 7.10
CA LEU A 443 -37.87 2.44 8.56
C LEU A 443 -39.04 3.28 9.10
N GLY A 444 -39.71 4.03 8.23
CA GLY A 444 -40.74 5.01 8.60
C GLY A 444 -40.21 6.17 9.44
N ARG A 445 -38.89 6.42 9.40
CA ARG A 445 -38.18 7.38 10.24
C ARG A 445 -37.00 7.99 9.50
N ASN A 446 -36.79 9.29 9.68
CA ASN A 446 -35.55 9.94 9.23
C ASN A 446 -34.36 9.62 10.15
N VAL A 447 -33.16 9.97 9.72
CA VAL A 447 -31.91 9.67 10.45
C VAL A 447 -31.91 10.26 11.87
N LYS A 448 -32.48 11.47 12.03
CA LYS A 448 -32.59 12.14 13.32
C LYS A 448 -33.51 11.39 14.28
N GLU A 449 -34.68 10.99 13.81
CA GLU A 449 -35.64 10.21 14.58
C GLU A 449 -35.11 8.83 14.96
N LEU A 450 -34.39 8.19 14.04
CA LEU A 450 -33.75 6.90 14.27
C LEU A 450 -32.69 6.97 15.38
N SER A 451 -31.92 8.06 15.42
CA SER A 451 -30.83 8.28 16.39
C SER A 451 -31.33 8.77 17.76
N GLU A 452 -32.14 9.83 17.80
CA GLU A 452 -32.48 10.56 19.03
C GLU A 452 -33.82 10.13 19.64
N ASN A 453 -34.78 9.66 18.81
CA ASN A 453 -36.19 9.49 19.21
C ASN A 453 -36.68 8.04 19.14
N THR A 454 -35.76 7.07 19.12
CA THR A 454 -36.11 5.65 19.02
C THR A 454 -35.54 4.87 20.21
N SER A 455 -36.45 4.28 21.01
CA SER A 455 -36.03 3.49 22.17
C SER A 455 -35.41 2.15 21.74
N PRO A 456 -34.53 1.54 22.57
CA PRO A 456 -33.96 0.23 22.27
C PRO A 456 -35.00 -0.87 22.03
N GLU A 457 -36.18 -0.78 22.66
CA GLU A 457 -37.29 -1.71 22.47
C GLU A 457 -37.89 -1.58 21.06
N VAL A 458 -38.03 -0.36 20.55
CA VAL A 458 -38.50 -0.11 19.18
C VAL A 458 -37.47 -0.62 18.17
N LEU A 459 -36.17 -0.43 18.43
CA LEU A 459 -35.12 -0.97 17.56
C LEU A 459 -35.11 -2.50 17.51
N ARG A 460 -35.42 -3.17 18.64
CA ARG A 460 -35.60 -4.62 18.66
C ARG A 460 -36.85 -5.05 17.90
N TYR A 461 -37.94 -4.29 18.03
CA TYR A 461 -39.15 -4.53 17.23
C TYR A 461 -38.87 -4.44 15.73
N PHE A 462 -38.03 -3.49 15.28
CA PHE A 462 -37.62 -3.43 13.88
C PHE A 462 -36.91 -4.71 13.41
N ASP A 463 -36.02 -5.27 14.23
CA ASP A 463 -35.36 -6.53 13.88
C ASP A 463 -36.37 -7.67 13.69
N GLU A 464 -37.44 -7.71 14.48
CA GLU A 464 -38.49 -8.73 14.38
C GLU A 464 -39.46 -8.46 13.22
N PHE A 465 -39.83 -7.20 13.00
CA PHE A 465 -40.85 -6.80 12.03
C PHE A 465 -40.38 -6.92 10.58
N PHE A 466 -39.14 -6.50 10.31
CA PHE A 466 -38.61 -6.48 8.95
C PHE A 466 -38.01 -7.81 8.50
N LEU A 467 -37.69 -8.70 9.44
CA LEU A 467 -37.14 -10.01 9.10
C LEU A 467 -38.16 -10.82 8.31
N PHE A 468 -37.73 -11.33 7.15
CA PHE A 468 -38.55 -12.01 6.16
C PHE A 468 -39.64 -11.15 5.49
N MET A 469 -39.60 -9.82 5.68
CA MET A 469 -40.48 -8.92 4.96
C MET A 469 -40.11 -8.89 3.47
N ARG A 470 -41.13 -9.00 2.63
CA ARG A 470 -41.00 -8.90 1.17
C ARG A 470 -41.20 -7.45 0.73
N ILE A 471 -40.25 -6.92 -0.03
CA ILE A 471 -40.22 -5.52 -0.44
C ILE A 471 -39.88 -5.40 -1.91
N ASN A 472 -40.30 -4.29 -2.51
CA ASN A 472 -39.87 -3.86 -3.83
C ASN A 472 -38.86 -2.73 -3.68
N LEU A 473 -37.67 -2.92 -4.21
CA LEU A 473 -36.62 -1.90 -4.26
C LEU A 473 -36.65 -1.23 -5.63
N ALA A 474 -36.80 0.09 -5.65
CA ALA A 474 -36.40 0.89 -6.79
C ALA A 474 -34.88 1.02 -6.76
N PHE A 475 -34.18 0.54 -7.78
CA PHE A 475 -32.72 0.46 -7.76
C PHE A 475 -32.07 0.84 -9.10
N GLY A 476 -30.79 1.20 -9.01
CA GLY A 476 -29.89 1.39 -10.14
C GLY A 476 -28.57 0.67 -9.89
N TRP A 477 -27.93 0.20 -10.95
CA TRP A 477 -26.59 -0.39 -10.90
C TRP A 477 -25.73 0.09 -12.08
N ASP A 478 -24.49 0.43 -11.79
CA ASP A 478 -23.49 0.87 -12.76
C ASP A 478 -22.10 0.31 -12.40
N PRO A 479 -21.26 -0.09 -13.38
CA PRO A 479 -19.91 -0.59 -13.13
C PRO A 479 -18.97 0.39 -12.42
N GLU A 480 -19.12 1.69 -12.61
CA GLU A 480 -18.30 2.71 -11.96
C GLU A 480 -18.61 2.81 -10.45
N ILE A 481 -19.89 2.69 -10.10
CA ILE A 481 -20.37 2.62 -8.72
C ILE A 481 -20.01 1.26 -8.09
N GLY A 482 -20.21 0.17 -8.84
CA GLY A 482 -19.90 -1.20 -8.41
C GLY A 482 -20.76 -1.72 -7.26
N LYS A 483 -21.88 -1.04 -6.96
CA LYS A 483 -22.86 -1.38 -5.91
C LYS A 483 -24.27 -1.15 -6.41
N ILE A 484 -25.25 -1.81 -5.78
CA ILE A 484 -26.67 -1.55 -6.02
C ILE A 484 -27.05 -0.28 -5.26
N ALA A 485 -27.49 0.75 -5.98
CA ALA A 485 -28.02 1.98 -5.42
C ALA A 485 -29.55 1.86 -5.27
N VAL A 486 -30.06 1.90 -4.05
CA VAL A 486 -31.49 1.81 -3.72
C VAL A 486 -32.06 3.23 -3.58
N TRP A 487 -32.90 3.61 -4.55
CA TRP A 487 -33.55 4.92 -4.59
C TRP A 487 -34.74 5.01 -3.64
N ASP A 488 -35.59 3.98 -3.59
CA ASP A 488 -36.79 3.95 -2.76
C ASP A 488 -37.20 2.50 -2.44
N VAL A 489 -38.02 2.34 -1.40
CA VAL A 489 -38.60 1.05 -0.99
C VAL A 489 -40.11 1.14 -0.96
N VAL A 490 -40.77 0.17 -1.58
CA VAL A 490 -42.23 0.03 -1.54
C VAL A 490 -42.57 -1.33 -0.95
N PRO A 491 -43.43 -1.41 0.09
CA PRO A 491 -43.96 -2.68 0.57
C PRO A 491 -44.60 -3.48 -0.58
N SER A 492 -44.41 -4.80 -0.59
CA SER A 492 -45.05 -5.67 -1.58
C SER A 492 -46.54 -5.84 -1.37
#